data_AF-A0A5N8XQ30-F1
#
_entry.id   AF-A0A5N8XQ30-F1
#
_cell.length_a   1.000
_cell.length_b   1.000
_cell.length_c   1.000
_cell.angle_alpha   90.00
_cell.angle_beta   90.00
_cell.angle_gamma   90.00
#
_symmetry.space_group_name_H-M   'P 1'
#
loop_
_entity.id
_entity.type
_entity.pdbx_description
1 polymer ?
#
loop_
_entity_poly.entity_id
_entity_poly.type
_entity_poly.pdbx_seq_one_letter_code
_entity_poly.pdbx_strand_id
1 'polypeptide(L)'
;MRAQFVLSEIGVGLRRNLTMTFAVIVSVGLSLALFGGSLLMSDQVNQMKGYWYDKVNVSIFLCNKSDAESDPNCAKGAVTTEQKNQIKADLGKMPVVDKVAYESQDQAYKHYKEQFGDSPLASSLTPDQMQESYRIKLKDPEKYQVIASAFNGRAGVQSVQDQKGILDNLFTLLGYLNWAARGVMFVMLVVALLLIVNTVRVSAFSRRRETGIMRLVGASGFYIQAPFIMEAAVAGLIGGTIACSFLVLGQYFVIDNGVALSQKLQLINFVGWDAVLTKLPLILAASFLMPALAAFFALRKYLKV
;
A
#
# COMPACT_ATOMS: atom_id res chain seq x y z
N MET A 1 16.36 35.28 -22.75
CA MET A 1 17.49 34.92 -21.87
C MET A 1 18.35 33.90 -22.60
N ARG A 2 19.68 34.09 -22.72
CA ARG A 2 20.54 33.02 -23.24
C ARG A 2 20.56 31.91 -22.20
N ALA A 3 19.92 30.77 -22.48
CA ALA A 3 19.79 29.65 -21.54
C ALA A 3 21.13 29.19 -20.95
N GLN A 4 22.22 29.34 -21.73
CA GLN A 4 23.59 29.09 -21.29
C GLN A 4 24.02 29.95 -20.10
N PHE A 5 23.60 31.21 -20.02
CA PHE A 5 23.98 32.10 -18.92
C PHE A 5 23.35 31.61 -17.61
N VAL A 6 22.04 31.34 -17.62
CA VAL A 6 21.28 30.83 -16.46
C VAL A 6 21.83 29.48 -15.99
N LEU A 7 22.12 28.56 -16.93
CA LEU A 7 22.70 27.25 -16.60
C LEU A 7 24.11 27.35 -15.98
N SER A 8 24.95 28.25 -16.52
CA SER A 8 26.29 28.48 -15.96
C SER A 8 26.25 29.05 -14.54
N GLU A 9 25.28 29.93 -14.29
CA GLU A 9 25.10 30.59 -13.01
C GLU A 9 24.52 29.64 -11.94
N ILE A 10 23.65 28.72 -12.34
CA ILE A 10 23.16 27.61 -11.51
C ILE A 10 24.33 26.70 -11.10
N GLY A 11 25.18 26.31 -12.07
CA GLY A 11 26.33 25.43 -11.80
C GLY A 11 27.35 26.04 -10.83
N VAL A 12 27.61 27.34 -10.96
CA VAL A 12 28.48 28.09 -10.04
C VAL A 12 27.84 28.21 -8.65
N GLY A 13 26.53 28.46 -8.58
CA GLY A 13 25.77 28.52 -7.32
C GLY A 13 25.80 27.21 -6.53
N LEU A 14 25.54 26.08 -7.22
CA LEU A 14 25.60 24.73 -6.66
C LEU A 14 27.00 24.39 -6.13
N ARG A 15 28.06 24.76 -6.87
CA ARG A 15 29.45 24.52 -6.45
C ARG A 15 29.87 25.32 -5.22
N ARG A 16 29.39 26.57 -5.10
CA ARG A 16 29.81 27.45 -4.00
C ARG A 16 29.20 27.04 -2.66
N ASN A 17 28.03 26.39 -2.67
CA ASN A 17 27.32 25.89 -1.48
C ASN A 17 27.13 24.37 -1.53
N LEU A 18 28.18 23.63 -1.88
CA LEU A 18 28.14 22.17 -2.12
C LEU A 18 27.59 21.37 -0.94
N THR A 19 27.99 21.67 0.29
CA THR A 19 27.59 20.91 1.47
C THR A 19 26.09 21.02 1.76
N MET A 20 25.56 22.24 1.68
CA MET A 20 24.13 22.52 1.88
C MET A 20 23.28 21.98 0.75
N THR A 21 23.74 22.13 -0.49
CA THR A 21 23.07 21.57 -1.68
C THR A 21 23.01 20.06 -1.60
N PHE A 22 24.12 19.40 -1.23
CA PHE A 22 24.18 17.96 -1.04
C PHE A 22 23.20 17.49 0.03
N ALA A 23 23.14 18.19 1.17
CA ALA A 23 22.17 17.90 2.23
C ALA A 23 20.71 17.99 1.73
N VAL A 24 20.39 18.99 0.91
CA VAL A 24 19.06 19.13 0.29
C VAL A 24 18.79 17.98 -0.69
N ILE A 25 19.73 17.65 -1.57
CA ILE A 25 19.58 16.55 -2.55
C ILE A 25 19.29 15.23 -1.83
N VAL A 26 20.09 14.91 -0.81
CA VAL A 26 19.93 13.67 -0.03
C VAL A 26 18.59 13.68 0.71
N SER A 27 18.24 14.76 1.41
CA SER A 27 16.98 14.85 2.16
C SER A 27 15.75 14.73 1.25
N VAL A 28 15.74 15.43 0.10
CA VAL A 28 14.67 15.32 -0.90
C VAL A 28 14.61 13.91 -1.48
N GLY A 29 15.77 13.32 -1.82
CA GLY A 29 15.85 11.97 -2.35
C GLY A 29 15.29 10.91 -1.39
N LEU A 30 15.68 10.95 -0.10
CA LEU A 30 15.12 10.04 0.90
C LEU A 30 13.61 10.25 1.09
N SER A 31 13.16 11.50 1.17
CA SER A 31 11.73 11.81 1.36
C SER A 31 10.88 11.27 0.20
N LEU A 32 11.34 11.46 -1.04
CA LEU A 32 10.64 11.00 -2.23
C LEU A 32 10.75 9.48 -2.44
N ALA A 33 11.86 8.86 -2.04
CA ALA A 33 11.98 7.41 -2.04
C ALA A 33 10.98 6.78 -1.07
N LEU A 34 10.85 7.34 0.14
CA LEU A 34 9.84 6.90 1.12
C LEU A 34 8.42 7.12 0.61
N PHE A 35 8.16 8.25 -0.06
CA PHE A 35 6.87 8.52 -0.69
C PHE A 35 6.53 7.50 -1.78
N GLY A 36 7.43 7.28 -2.75
CA GLY A 36 7.24 6.29 -3.80
C GLY A 36 7.13 4.87 -3.27
N GLY A 37 7.96 4.50 -2.29
CA GLY A 37 7.90 3.20 -1.62
C GLY A 37 6.58 2.97 -0.89
N SER A 38 6.04 4.00 -0.22
CA SER A 38 4.73 3.92 0.43
C SER A 38 3.59 3.73 -0.57
N LEU A 39 3.66 4.38 -1.75
CA LEU A 39 2.69 4.17 -2.82
C LEU A 39 2.75 2.73 -3.35
N LEU A 40 3.94 2.22 -3.66
CA LEU A 40 4.12 0.84 -4.12
C LEU A 40 3.68 -0.19 -3.07
N MET A 41 3.99 0.06 -1.79
CA MET A 41 3.54 -0.80 -0.70
C MET A 41 2.01 -0.79 -0.56
N SER A 42 1.37 0.35 -0.79
CA SER A 42 -0.10 0.45 -0.79
C SER A 42 -0.69 -0.36 -1.95
N ASP A 43 -0.11 -0.26 -3.13
CA ASP A 43 -0.51 -1.03 -4.31
C ASP A 43 -0.29 -2.54 -4.08
N GLN A 44 0.80 -2.93 -3.43
CA GLN A 44 1.08 -4.34 -3.06
C GLN A 44 0.05 -4.89 -2.07
N VAL A 45 -0.32 -4.13 -1.05
CA VAL A 45 -1.36 -4.54 -0.09
C VAL A 45 -2.70 -4.68 -0.80
N ASN A 46 -3.03 -3.77 -1.71
CA ASN A 46 -4.29 -3.82 -2.47
C ASN A 46 -4.34 -5.01 -3.43
N GLN A 47 -3.24 -5.28 -4.15
CA GLN A 47 -3.14 -6.43 -5.05
C GLN A 47 -3.24 -7.75 -4.28
N MET A 48 -2.57 -7.84 -3.12
CA MET A 48 -2.63 -9.01 -2.27
C MET A 48 -4.05 -9.22 -1.70
N LYS A 49 -4.72 -8.16 -1.24
CA LYS A 49 -6.13 -8.23 -0.83
C LYS A 49 -7.02 -8.72 -1.96
N GLY A 50 -6.89 -8.17 -3.16
CA GLY A 50 -7.70 -8.56 -4.32
C GLY A 50 -7.54 -10.03 -4.69
N TYR A 51 -6.29 -10.53 -4.73
CA TYR A 51 -6.00 -11.94 -5.05
C TYR A 51 -6.58 -12.90 -4.02
N TRP A 52 -6.41 -12.60 -2.73
CA TRP A 52 -6.88 -13.48 -1.66
C TRP A 52 -8.39 -13.39 -1.47
N TYR A 53 -8.98 -12.19 -1.54
CA TYR A 53 -10.44 -12.02 -1.39
C TYR A 53 -11.23 -12.66 -2.53
N ASP A 54 -10.67 -12.81 -3.74
CA ASP A 54 -11.33 -13.53 -4.84
C ASP A 54 -11.39 -15.07 -4.61
N LYS A 55 -10.47 -15.59 -3.79
CA LYS A 55 -10.37 -17.02 -3.46
C LYS A 55 -11.03 -17.40 -2.14
N VAL A 56 -11.29 -16.41 -1.27
CA VAL A 56 -11.95 -16.63 0.01
C VAL A 56 -13.43 -16.94 -0.22
N ASN A 57 -13.89 -18.02 0.41
CA ASN A 57 -15.30 -18.36 0.50
C ASN A 57 -15.78 -18.21 1.93
N VAL A 58 -17.05 -17.86 2.07
CA VAL A 58 -17.78 -17.92 3.33
C VAL A 58 -18.29 -19.34 3.50
N SER A 59 -17.90 -20.03 4.57
CA SER A 59 -18.35 -21.38 4.85
C SER A 59 -19.41 -21.37 5.93
N ILE A 60 -20.62 -21.86 5.61
CA ILE A 60 -21.66 -22.16 6.59
C ILE A 60 -21.56 -23.65 6.90
N PHE A 61 -21.08 -23.99 8.09
CA PHE A 61 -21.01 -25.37 8.58
C PHE A 61 -22.35 -25.79 9.17
N LEU A 62 -22.81 -26.97 8.77
CA LEU A 62 -24.07 -27.55 9.21
C LEU A 62 -23.85 -28.50 10.38
N CYS A 63 -24.84 -28.59 11.26
CA CYS A 63 -24.79 -29.47 12.42
C CYS A 63 -24.65 -30.95 12.03
N ASN A 64 -23.65 -31.63 12.58
CA ASN A 64 -23.48 -33.08 12.48
C ASN A 64 -23.96 -33.79 13.78
N LYS A 65 -24.09 -35.12 13.74
CA LYS A 65 -24.44 -35.96 14.89
C LYS A 65 -23.47 -35.76 16.07
N SER A 66 -22.18 -35.65 15.75
CA SER A 66 -21.10 -35.45 16.74
C SER A 66 -21.12 -34.05 17.37
N ASP A 67 -21.73 -33.06 16.71
CA ASP A 67 -21.82 -31.68 17.21
C ASP A 67 -22.95 -31.50 18.23
N ALA A 68 -23.88 -32.46 18.31
CA ALA A 68 -25.02 -32.39 19.22
C ALA A 68 -24.61 -32.40 20.71
N GLU A 69 -23.45 -32.99 21.02
CA GLU A 69 -22.90 -33.06 22.38
C GLU A 69 -21.98 -31.89 22.72
N SER A 70 -21.39 -31.23 21.71
CA SER A 70 -20.32 -30.25 21.88
C SER A 70 -20.74 -28.80 21.58
N ASP A 71 -21.79 -28.58 20.77
CA ASP A 71 -22.23 -27.25 20.34
C ASP A 71 -23.69 -26.97 20.73
N PRO A 72 -23.97 -25.90 21.52
CA PRO A 72 -25.33 -25.49 21.88
C PRO A 72 -26.25 -25.23 20.69
N ASN A 73 -25.71 -24.76 19.56
CA ASN A 73 -26.48 -24.48 18.34
C ASN A 73 -26.95 -25.76 17.64
N CYS A 74 -26.26 -26.89 17.91
CA CYS A 74 -26.53 -28.19 17.31
C CYS A 74 -27.16 -29.19 18.28
N ALA A 75 -27.58 -28.76 19.47
CA ALA A 75 -28.21 -29.62 20.49
C ALA A 75 -29.46 -30.38 19.99
N LYS A 76 -30.08 -29.94 18.89
CA LYS A 76 -31.21 -30.62 18.25
C LYS A 76 -30.81 -31.78 17.32
N GLY A 77 -29.51 -32.06 17.19
CA GLY A 77 -28.97 -33.12 16.35
C GLY A 77 -28.56 -32.64 14.96
N ALA A 78 -28.30 -33.62 14.09
CA ALA A 78 -27.86 -33.37 12.71
C ALA A 78 -28.90 -32.59 11.90
N VAL A 79 -28.42 -31.78 10.95
CA VAL A 79 -29.27 -30.96 10.07
C VAL A 79 -30.24 -31.81 9.23
N THR A 80 -31.52 -31.42 9.17
CA THR A 80 -32.53 -32.13 8.37
C THR A 80 -32.51 -31.70 6.89
N THR A 81 -33.02 -32.54 6.00
CA THR A 81 -33.10 -32.24 4.56
C THR A 81 -33.93 -30.98 4.28
N GLU A 82 -35.01 -30.76 5.04
CA GLU A 82 -35.84 -29.56 4.95
C GLU A 82 -35.04 -28.30 5.34
N GLN A 83 -34.26 -28.37 6.42
CA GLN A 83 -33.40 -27.27 6.87
C GLN A 83 -32.33 -26.93 5.81
N LYS A 84 -31.67 -27.95 5.23
CA LYS A 84 -30.71 -27.77 4.13
C LYS A 84 -31.34 -27.03 2.95
N ASN A 85 -32.51 -27.49 2.51
CA ASN A 85 -33.23 -26.89 1.39
C ASN A 85 -33.64 -25.45 1.67
N GLN A 86 -34.07 -25.15 2.89
CA GLN A 86 -34.47 -23.80 3.29
C GLN A 86 -33.27 -22.85 3.36
N ILE A 87 -32.15 -23.29 3.94
CA ILE A 87 -30.89 -22.52 3.98
C ILE A 87 -30.43 -22.19 2.55
N LYS A 88 -30.43 -23.19 1.66
CA LYS A 88 -30.05 -23.01 0.26
C LYS A 88 -30.98 -22.04 -0.48
N ALA A 89 -32.29 -22.13 -0.25
CA ALA A 89 -33.27 -21.24 -0.86
C ALA A 89 -33.10 -19.79 -0.39
N ASP A 90 -32.81 -19.58 0.89
CA ASP A 90 -32.61 -18.25 1.43
C ASP A 90 -31.29 -17.62 1.00
N LEU A 91 -30.21 -18.41 0.91
CA LEU A 91 -28.94 -17.98 0.30
C LEU A 91 -29.15 -17.51 -1.15
N GLY A 92 -30.00 -18.20 -1.92
CA GLY A 92 -30.32 -17.83 -3.30
C GLY A 92 -31.12 -16.53 -3.45
N LYS A 93 -31.82 -16.08 -2.40
CA LYS A 93 -32.58 -14.82 -2.40
C LYS A 93 -31.71 -13.61 -2.04
N MET A 94 -30.52 -13.83 -1.48
CA MET A 94 -29.68 -12.75 -1.00
C MET A 94 -28.89 -12.12 -2.15
N PRO A 95 -29.03 -10.79 -2.39
CA PRO A 95 -28.35 -10.14 -3.51
C PRO A 95 -26.82 -10.10 -3.37
N VAL A 96 -26.30 -10.28 -2.14
CA VAL A 96 -24.86 -10.30 -1.82
C VAL A 96 -24.16 -11.60 -2.23
N VAL A 97 -24.92 -12.66 -2.50
CA VAL A 97 -24.39 -13.98 -2.90
C VAL A 97 -24.14 -14.00 -4.41
N ASP A 98 -22.96 -14.46 -4.81
CA ASP A 98 -22.61 -14.72 -6.21
C ASP A 98 -22.81 -16.19 -6.57
N LYS A 99 -22.19 -17.09 -5.79
CA LYS A 99 -22.26 -18.54 -6.03
C LYS A 99 -22.39 -19.30 -4.72
N VAL A 100 -23.19 -20.36 -4.72
CA VAL A 100 -23.32 -21.30 -3.60
C VAL A 100 -22.90 -22.68 -4.08
N ALA A 101 -21.89 -23.26 -3.43
CA ALA A 101 -21.49 -24.65 -3.60
C ALA A 101 -21.80 -25.43 -2.33
N TYR A 102 -22.38 -26.62 -2.48
CA TYR A 102 -22.58 -27.54 -1.37
C TYR A 102 -21.42 -28.52 -1.34
N GLU A 103 -20.84 -28.69 -0.16
CA GLU A 103 -19.77 -29.65 0.11
C GLU A 103 -20.29 -30.72 1.06
N SER A 104 -20.24 -31.99 0.61
CA SER A 104 -20.62 -33.13 1.44
C SER A 104 -19.51 -33.49 2.44
N GLN A 105 -19.85 -34.31 3.45
CA GLN A 105 -18.89 -34.82 4.43
C GLN A 105 -17.70 -35.53 3.76
N ASP A 106 -17.95 -36.35 2.73
CA ASP A 106 -16.89 -37.04 1.97
C ASP A 106 -15.97 -36.07 1.23
N GLN A 107 -16.52 -35.00 0.66
CA GLN A 107 -15.73 -33.98 -0.04
C GLN A 107 -14.89 -33.16 0.95
N ALA A 108 -15.49 -32.79 2.08
CA ALA A 108 -14.79 -32.11 3.17
C ALA A 108 -13.64 -32.98 3.70
N TYR A 109 -13.86 -34.29 3.88
CA TYR A 109 -12.83 -35.23 4.30
C TYR A 109 -11.68 -35.34 3.30
N LYS A 110 -11.98 -35.41 1.99
CA LYS A 110 -10.96 -35.42 0.93
C LYS A 110 -10.10 -34.16 0.96
N HIS A 111 -10.73 -32.98 0.96
CA HIS A 111 -10.00 -31.71 1.02
C HIS A 111 -9.16 -31.58 2.31
N TYR A 112 -9.68 -32.08 3.44
CA TYR A 112 -8.92 -32.11 4.69
C TYR A 112 -7.69 -33.00 4.60
N LYS A 113 -7.81 -34.21 4.02
CA LYS A 113 -6.66 -35.09 3.79
C LYS A 113 -5.64 -34.53 2.81
N GLU A 114 -6.10 -33.81 1.78
CA GLU A 114 -5.19 -33.14 0.83
C GLU A 114 -4.37 -32.02 1.49
N GLN A 115 -4.94 -31.29 2.46
CA GLN A 115 -4.24 -30.20 3.15
C GLN A 115 -3.45 -30.65 4.38
N PHE A 116 -3.93 -31.67 5.09
CA PHE A 116 -3.41 -32.06 6.41
C PHE A 116 -3.03 -33.54 6.51
N GLY A 117 -2.88 -34.24 5.38
CA GLY A 117 -2.61 -35.69 5.32
C GLY A 117 -1.38 -36.15 6.11
N ASP A 118 -0.38 -35.27 6.27
CA ASP A 118 0.85 -35.55 7.05
C ASP A 118 0.69 -35.28 8.56
N SER A 119 -0.46 -34.77 9.01
CA SER A 119 -0.75 -34.52 10.41
C SER A 119 -1.24 -35.80 11.12
N PRO A 120 -0.79 -36.10 12.36
CA PRO A 120 -1.30 -37.22 13.17
C PRO A 120 -2.82 -37.20 13.39
N LEU A 121 -3.46 -36.03 13.22
CA LEU A 121 -4.91 -35.87 13.32
C LEU A 121 -5.65 -36.43 12.09
N ALA A 122 -5.04 -36.44 10.91
CA ALA A 122 -5.71 -36.85 9.67
C ALA A 122 -5.96 -38.37 9.57
N SER A 123 -5.21 -39.18 10.32
CA SER A 123 -5.40 -40.62 10.42
C SER A 123 -6.47 -41.05 11.43
N SER A 124 -6.87 -40.16 12.34
CA SER A 124 -7.85 -40.45 13.40
C SER A 124 -9.28 -39.99 13.06
N LEU A 125 -9.44 -39.18 12.02
CA LEU A 125 -10.73 -38.66 11.58
C LEU A 125 -11.39 -39.59 10.56
N THR A 126 -12.68 -39.85 10.75
CA THR A 126 -13.53 -40.59 9.80
C THR A 126 -14.46 -39.62 9.04
N PRO A 127 -14.92 -39.97 7.82
CA PRO A 127 -15.76 -39.07 7.00
C PRO A 127 -17.04 -38.61 7.72
N ASP A 128 -17.64 -39.47 8.53
CA ASP A 128 -18.85 -39.20 9.30
C ASP A 128 -18.66 -38.18 10.43
N GLN A 129 -17.40 -37.86 10.79
CA GLN A 129 -17.08 -36.80 11.74
C GLN A 129 -16.94 -35.42 11.06
N MET A 130 -16.83 -35.38 9.73
CA MET A 130 -16.74 -34.12 8.99
C MET A 130 -18.11 -33.47 8.86
N GLN A 131 -18.13 -32.14 8.86
CA GLN A 131 -19.35 -31.37 8.68
C GLN A 131 -19.63 -31.17 7.20
N GLU A 132 -20.91 -31.18 6.85
CA GLU A 132 -21.35 -30.64 5.58
C GLU A 132 -21.27 -29.11 5.62
N SER A 133 -20.95 -28.48 4.49
CA SER A 133 -20.90 -27.02 4.44
C SER A 133 -21.45 -26.44 3.14
N TYR A 134 -22.01 -25.23 3.24
CA TYR A 134 -22.26 -24.38 2.07
C TYR A 134 -21.11 -23.40 1.93
N ARG A 135 -20.34 -23.53 0.84
CA ARG A 135 -19.29 -22.59 0.45
C ARG A 135 -19.88 -21.53 -0.45
N ILE A 136 -19.91 -20.30 0.04
CA ILE A 136 -20.56 -19.17 -0.59
C ILE A 136 -19.50 -18.18 -1.05
N LYS A 137 -19.49 -17.90 -2.35
CA LYS A 137 -18.76 -16.77 -2.91
C LYS A 137 -19.65 -15.55 -2.86
N LEU A 138 -19.16 -14.48 -2.24
CA LEU A 138 -19.85 -13.19 -2.19
C LEU A 138 -19.47 -12.33 -3.39
N LYS A 139 -20.43 -11.52 -3.87
CA LYS A 139 -20.14 -10.47 -4.86
C LYS A 139 -19.22 -9.40 -4.29
N ASP A 140 -19.39 -9.14 -3.00
CA ASP A 140 -18.58 -8.22 -2.22
C ASP A 140 -18.06 -8.96 -0.98
N PRO A 141 -16.78 -9.35 -0.96
CA PRO A 141 -16.16 -10.05 0.17
C PRO A 141 -16.19 -9.27 1.49
N GLU A 142 -16.45 -7.95 1.48
CA GLU A 142 -16.57 -7.14 2.69
C GLU A 142 -17.94 -7.31 3.39
N LYS A 143 -18.94 -7.87 2.69
CA LYS A 143 -20.31 -8.05 3.20
C LYS A 143 -20.55 -9.39 3.89
N TYR A 144 -19.49 -10.09 4.31
CA TYR A 144 -19.60 -11.34 5.08
C TYR A 144 -20.51 -11.21 6.31
N GLN A 145 -20.43 -10.08 7.03
CA GLN A 145 -21.24 -9.89 8.24
C GLN A 145 -22.75 -10.00 8.00
N VAL A 146 -23.21 -9.73 6.77
CA VAL A 146 -24.63 -9.89 6.39
C VAL A 146 -25.02 -11.37 6.38
N ILE A 147 -24.15 -12.26 5.88
CA ILE A 147 -24.37 -13.71 5.92
C ILE A 147 -24.23 -14.21 7.35
N ALA A 148 -23.18 -13.80 8.06
CA ALA A 148 -22.97 -14.21 9.45
C ALA A 148 -24.19 -13.84 10.31
N SER A 149 -24.68 -12.61 10.23
CA SER A 149 -25.83 -12.17 11.03
C SER A 149 -27.14 -12.88 10.66
N ALA A 150 -27.30 -13.29 9.40
CA ALA A 150 -28.53 -13.93 8.92
C ALA A 150 -28.61 -15.43 9.24
N PHE A 151 -27.46 -16.12 9.35
CA PHE A 151 -27.41 -17.58 9.50
C PHE A 151 -26.81 -18.05 10.83
N ASN A 152 -26.09 -17.19 11.56
CA ASN A 152 -25.55 -17.54 12.86
C ASN A 152 -26.68 -17.71 13.89
N GLY A 153 -26.70 -18.84 14.61
CA GLY A 153 -27.80 -19.21 15.51
C GLY A 153 -29.07 -19.75 14.82
N ARG A 154 -29.05 -19.96 13.50
CA ARG A 154 -30.17 -20.58 12.78
C ARG A 154 -30.19 -22.09 13.01
N ALA A 155 -31.39 -22.68 13.15
CA ALA A 155 -31.53 -24.11 13.31
C ALA A 155 -30.90 -24.89 12.14
N GLY A 156 -30.01 -25.84 12.45
CA GLY A 156 -29.27 -26.64 11.48
C GLY A 156 -27.92 -26.05 11.04
N VAL A 157 -27.61 -24.81 11.45
CA VAL A 157 -26.30 -24.16 11.24
C VAL A 157 -25.51 -24.22 12.54
N GLN A 158 -24.30 -24.77 12.48
CA GLN A 158 -23.39 -24.77 13.62
C GLN A 158 -22.66 -23.43 13.72
N SER A 159 -21.92 -23.10 12.66
CA SER A 159 -21.08 -21.91 12.63
C SER A 159 -21.00 -21.36 11.21
N VAL A 160 -20.86 -20.04 11.13
CA VAL A 160 -20.58 -19.34 9.88
C VAL A 160 -19.17 -18.82 10.01
N GLN A 161 -18.22 -19.36 9.24
CA GLN A 161 -16.82 -18.95 9.30
C GLN A 161 -16.43 -18.12 8.08
N ASP A 162 -15.69 -17.06 8.35
CA ASP A 162 -15.02 -16.26 7.33
C ASP A 162 -13.54 -16.64 7.27
N GLN A 163 -13.10 -17.18 6.14
CA GLN A 163 -11.67 -17.42 5.93
C GLN A 163 -10.90 -16.10 5.80
N LYS A 164 -11.58 -14.97 5.55
CA LYS A 164 -10.97 -13.63 5.57
C LYS A 164 -10.50 -13.20 6.95
N GLY A 165 -11.21 -13.56 8.03
CA GLY A 165 -10.92 -13.06 9.37
C GLY A 165 -9.48 -13.34 9.84
N ILE A 166 -8.91 -14.46 9.36
CA ILE A 166 -7.52 -14.84 9.60
C ILE A 166 -6.54 -13.88 8.89
N LEU A 167 -6.86 -13.50 7.65
CA LEU A 167 -6.01 -12.61 6.84
C LEU A 167 -6.23 -11.12 7.17
N ASP A 168 -7.39 -10.75 7.70
CA ASP A 168 -7.70 -9.35 8.03
C ASP A 168 -6.77 -8.80 9.12
N ASN A 169 -6.37 -9.61 10.11
CA ASN A 169 -5.36 -9.21 11.10
C ASN A 169 -4.00 -8.91 10.44
N LEU A 170 -3.61 -9.71 9.45
CA LEU A 170 -2.38 -9.46 8.68
C LEU A 170 -2.50 -8.19 7.84
N PHE A 171 -3.61 -8.00 7.11
CA PHE A 171 -3.79 -6.84 6.25
C PHE A 171 -4.00 -5.54 7.04
N THR A 172 -4.62 -5.59 8.21
CA THR A 172 -4.73 -4.44 9.12
C THR A 172 -3.35 -4.09 9.68
N LEU A 173 -2.55 -5.06 10.10
CA LEU A 173 -1.15 -4.83 10.51
C LEU A 173 -0.32 -4.18 9.40
N LEU A 174 -0.39 -4.72 8.17
CA LEU A 174 0.28 -4.13 7.00
C LEU A 174 -0.24 -2.71 6.70
N GLY A 175 -1.53 -2.47 6.92
CA GLY A 175 -2.15 -1.15 6.84
C GLY A 175 -1.56 -0.16 7.86
N TYR A 176 -1.41 -0.59 9.12
CA TYR A 176 -0.78 0.22 10.17
C TYR A 176 0.69 0.52 9.87
N LEU A 177 1.46 -0.47 9.41
CA LEU A 177 2.85 -0.26 8.98
C LEU A 177 2.95 0.75 7.84
N ASN A 178 2.04 0.66 6.86
CA ASN A 178 1.98 1.62 5.76
C ASN A 178 1.60 3.03 6.24
N TRP A 179 0.66 3.15 7.18
CA TRP A 179 0.31 4.43 7.78
C TRP A 179 1.47 5.04 8.58
N ALA A 180 2.20 4.23 9.35
CA ALA A 180 3.42 4.65 10.04
C ALA A 180 4.50 5.13 9.04
N ALA A 181 4.70 4.40 7.93
CA ALA A 181 5.63 4.80 6.87
C ALA A 181 5.24 6.16 6.24
N ARG A 182 3.94 6.42 6.04
CA ARG A 182 3.46 7.74 5.60
C ARG A 182 3.72 8.83 6.63
N GLY A 183 3.61 8.51 7.93
CA GLY A 183 4.00 9.43 9.01
C GLY A 183 5.48 9.83 8.94
N VAL A 184 6.37 8.86 8.78
CA VAL A 184 7.83 9.11 8.62
C VAL A 184 8.10 9.93 7.36
N MET A 185 7.45 9.60 6.25
CA MET A 185 7.53 10.35 4.99
C MET A 185 7.10 11.80 5.18
N PHE A 186 6.00 12.07 5.88
CA PHE A 186 5.53 13.42 6.14
C PHE A 186 6.55 14.24 6.95
N VAL A 187 7.12 13.66 8.00
CA VAL A 187 8.18 14.32 8.80
C VAL A 187 9.39 14.61 7.93
N MET A 188 9.84 13.66 7.11
CA MET A 188 10.97 13.83 6.20
C MET A 188 10.73 14.95 5.17
N LEU A 189 9.52 15.05 4.61
CA LEU A 189 9.17 16.17 3.73
C LEU A 189 9.25 17.52 4.43
N VAL A 190 8.80 17.61 5.69
CA VAL A 190 8.92 18.84 6.49
C VAL A 190 10.41 19.19 6.70
N VAL A 191 11.25 18.22 7.04
CA VAL A 191 12.70 18.44 7.18
C VAL A 191 13.31 18.94 5.86
N ALA A 192 12.97 18.30 4.73
CA ALA A 192 13.45 18.70 3.41
C ALA A 192 13.04 20.15 3.08
N LEU A 193 11.79 20.52 3.35
CA LEU A 193 11.30 21.90 3.15
C LEU A 193 12.07 22.91 4.00
N LEU A 194 12.32 22.61 5.27
CA LEU A 194 13.11 23.49 6.16
C LEU A 194 14.54 23.65 5.66
N LEU A 195 15.17 22.57 5.19
CA LEU A 195 16.52 22.62 4.61
C LEU A 195 16.55 23.44 3.33
N ILE A 196 15.53 23.32 2.47
CA ILE A 196 15.41 24.13 1.24
C ILE A 196 15.29 25.60 1.61
N VAL A 197 14.37 25.97 2.52
CA VAL A 197 14.18 27.36 2.98
C VAL A 197 15.49 27.92 3.54
N ASN A 198 16.19 27.16 4.37
CA ASN A 198 17.46 27.60 4.96
C ASN A 198 18.56 27.77 3.90
N THR A 199 18.69 26.80 2.99
CA THR A 199 19.68 26.82 1.92
C THR A 199 19.46 28.00 0.98
N VAL A 200 18.22 28.26 0.59
CA VAL A 200 17.85 29.41 -0.24
C VAL A 200 18.15 30.72 0.48
N ARG A 201 17.89 30.81 1.80
CA ARG A 201 18.21 32.01 2.59
C ARG A 201 19.72 32.27 2.64
N VAL A 202 20.52 31.24 2.91
CA VAL A 202 21.99 31.35 2.95
C VAL A 202 22.54 31.71 1.57
N SER A 203 22.04 31.08 0.50
CA SER A 203 22.42 31.40 -0.88
C SER A 203 22.12 32.86 -1.22
N ALA A 204 20.89 33.33 -0.92
CA ALA A 204 20.48 34.72 -1.13
C ALA A 204 21.33 35.73 -0.35
N PHE A 205 21.65 35.43 0.91
CA PHE A 205 22.51 36.29 1.73
C PHE A 205 23.94 36.39 1.17
N SER A 206 24.49 35.27 0.68
CA SER A 206 25.82 35.24 0.08
C SER A 206 25.93 36.02 -1.23
N ARG A 207 24.79 36.28 -1.90
CA ARG A 207 24.66 37.05 -3.16
C ARG A 207 24.00 38.42 -2.95
N ARG A 208 23.87 38.90 -1.71
CA ARG A 208 23.13 40.14 -1.39
C ARG A 208 23.63 41.39 -2.12
N ARG A 209 24.93 41.45 -2.45
CA ARG A 209 25.52 42.57 -3.20
C ARG A 209 25.06 42.55 -4.67
N GLU A 210 25.08 41.38 -5.30
CA GLU A 210 24.60 41.18 -6.68
C GLU A 210 23.10 41.48 -6.78
N THR A 211 22.30 40.96 -5.84
CA THR A 211 20.86 41.22 -5.80
C THR A 211 20.55 42.69 -5.50
N GLY A 212 21.37 43.38 -4.70
CA GLY A 212 21.29 44.82 -4.47
C GLY A 212 21.53 45.64 -5.74
N ILE A 213 22.57 45.31 -6.52
CA ILE A 213 22.86 45.98 -7.81
C ILE A 213 21.72 45.74 -8.81
N MET A 214 21.23 44.50 -8.93
CA MET A 214 20.10 44.16 -9.80
C MET A 214 18.82 44.95 -9.47
N ARG A 215 18.58 45.23 -8.18
CA ARG A 215 17.45 46.08 -7.76
C ARG A 215 17.63 47.54 -8.17
N LEU A 216 18.83 48.09 -8.05
CA LEU A 216 19.14 49.48 -8.40
C LEU A 216 18.95 49.76 -9.90
N VAL A 217 19.16 48.76 -10.74
CA VAL A 217 18.90 48.85 -12.19
C VAL A 217 17.45 48.52 -12.59
N GLY A 218 16.54 48.34 -11.63
CA GLY A 218 15.11 48.12 -11.88
C GLY A 218 14.72 46.69 -12.25
N ALA A 219 15.53 45.68 -11.96
CA ALA A 219 15.17 44.29 -12.24
C ALA A 219 13.93 43.86 -11.44
N SER A 220 13.03 43.11 -12.10
CA SER A 220 11.81 42.63 -11.45
C SER A 220 12.11 41.63 -10.32
N GLY A 221 11.24 41.57 -9.30
CA GLY A 221 11.43 40.66 -8.16
C GLY A 221 11.52 39.19 -8.57
N PHE A 222 10.78 38.76 -9.59
CA PHE A 222 10.87 37.41 -10.14
C PHE A 222 12.21 37.16 -10.83
N TYR A 223 12.76 38.14 -11.55
CA TYR A 223 14.07 38.03 -12.20
C TYR A 223 15.19 37.79 -11.18
N ILE A 224 15.12 38.46 -10.03
CA ILE A 224 16.08 38.27 -8.92
C ILE A 224 15.90 36.89 -8.25
N GLN A 225 14.68 36.35 -8.21
CA GLN A 225 14.36 35.10 -7.52
C GLN A 225 14.57 33.84 -8.37
N ALA A 226 14.38 33.96 -9.69
CA ALA A 226 14.50 32.86 -10.65
C ALA A 226 15.76 32.00 -10.48
N PRO A 227 16.99 32.54 -10.34
CA PRO A 227 18.18 31.70 -10.20
C PRO A 227 18.13 30.81 -8.94
N PHE A 228 17.66 31.34 -7.81
CA PHE A 228 17.55 30.57 -6.56
C PHE A 228 16.45 29.50 -6.62
N ILE A 229 15.33 29.79 -7.28
CA ILE A 229 14.25 28.81 -7.49
C ILE A 229 14.74 27.68 -8.38
N MET A 230 15.49 28.00 -9.44
CA MET A 230 16.07 27.01 -10.35
C MET A 230 17.16 26.18 -9.67
N GLU A 231 18.00 26.77 -8.80
CA GLU A 231 18.96 26.02 -7.98
C GLU A 231 18.24 24.96 -7.12
N ALA A 232 17.17 25.34 -6.43
CA ALA A 232 16.37 24.43 -5.62
C ALA A 232 15.67 23.35 -6.47
N ALA A 233 15.12 23.72 -7.62
CA ALA A 233 14.43 22.81 -8.53
C ALA A 233 15.38 21.77 -9.14
N VAL A 234 16.60 22.17 -9.50
CA VAL A 234 17.64 21.26 -10.03
C VAL A 234 18.16 20.33 -8.94
N ALA A 235 18.41 20.85 -7.72
CA ALA A 235 18.76 20.01 -6.58
C ALA A 235 17.63 18.99 -6.28
N GLY A 236 16.38 19.43 -6.37
CA GLY A 236 15.19 18.59 -6.27
C GLY A 236 15.15 17.49 -7.31
N LEU A 237 15.37 17.81 -8.59
CA LEU A 237 15.43 16.84 -9.68
C LEU A 237 16.52 15.79 -9.47
N ILE A 238 17.72 16.20 -9.05
CA ILE A 238 18.81 15.26 -8.75
C ILE A 238 18.39 14.31 -7.61
N GLY A 239 17.80 14.85 -6.54
CA GLY A 239 17.24 14.05 -5.46
C GLY A 239 16.13 13.10 -5.93
N GLY A 240 15.25 13.56 -6.81
CA GLY A 240 14.20 12.75 -7.44
C GLY A 240 14.76 11.61 -8.28
N THR A 241 15.81 11.86 -9.07
CA THR A 241 16.49 10.79 -9.82
C THR A 241 17.09 9.76 -8.89
N ILE A 242 17.71 10.17 -7.78
CA ILE A 242 18.22 9.25 -6.75
C ILE A 242 17.07 8.43 -6.15
N ALA A 243 15.93 9.06 -5.84
CA ALA A 243 14.75 8.37 -5.34
C ALA A 243 14.22 7.32 -6.34
N CYS A 244 14.09 7.69 -7.61
CA CYS A 244 13.69 6.78 -8.69
C CYS A 244 14.66 5.60 -8.81
N SER A 245 15.96 5.85 -8.75
CA SER A 245 16.98 4.80 -8.75
C SER A 245 16.82 3.86 -7.55
N PHE A 246 16.56 4.38 -6.34
CA PHE A 246 16.28 3.54 -5.17
C PHE A 246 15.06 2.64 -5.36
N LEU A 247 14.00 3.13 -6.00
CA LEU A 247 12.79 2.33 -6.25
C LEU A 247 13.04 1.24 -7.30
N VAL A 248 13.72 1.58 -8.39
CA VAL A 248 14.09 0.62 -9.45
C VAL A 248 15.04 -0.45 -8.91
N LEU A 249 16.07 -0.05 -8.17
CA LEU A 249 17.00 -0.98 -7.54
C LEU A 249 16.29 -1.82 -6.47
N GLY A 250 15.40 -1.21 -5.69
CA GLY A 250 14.56 -1.91 -4.71
C GLY A 250 13.72 -2.99 -5.36
N GLN A 251 13.02 -2.69 -6.45
CA GLN A 251 12.26 -3.66 -7.23
C GLN A 251 13.15 -4.80 -7.74
N TYR A 252 14.24 -4.46 -8.42
CA TYR A 252 15.13 -5.44 -9.05
C TYR A 252 15.82 -6.36 -8.02
N PHE A 253 16.34 -5.82 -6.91
CA PHE A 253 17.09 -6.59 -5.92
C PHE A 253 16.17 -7.33 -4.94
N VAL A 254 15.05 -6.71 -4.52
CA VAL A 254 14.17 -7.33 -3.51
C VAL A 254 13.22 -8.35 -4.14
N ILE A 255 12.65 -8.04 -5.32
CA ILE A 255 11.59 -8.86 -5.91
C ILE A 255 12.15 -9.86 -6.93
N ASP A 256 13.04 -9.41 -7.82
CA ASP A 256 13.42 -10.20 -9.00
C ASP A 256 14.69 -11.05 -8.80
N ASN A 257 15.78 -10.51 -8.25
CA ASN A 257 17.10 -11.17 -8.33
C ASN A 257 17.80 -11.44 -6.99
N GLY A 258 17.72 -10.54 -6.00
CA GLY A 258 18.52 -10.64 -4.78
C GLY A 258 17.91 -11.56 -3.72
N VAL A 259 16.70 -11.26 -3.24
CA VAL A 259 15.98 -12.13 -2.30
C VAL A 259 15.06 -13.13 -3.04
N ALA A 260 14.79 -12.86 -4.32
CA ALA A 260 13.92 -13.63 -5.20
C ALA A 260 12.60 -14.04 -4.52
N LEU A 261 11.97 -13.07 -3.81
CA LEU A 261 10.71 -13.33 -3.10
C LEU A 261 9.63 -13.84 -4.06
N SER A 262 9.65 -13.39 -5.30
CA SER A 262 8.74 -13.88 -6.36
C SER A 262 8.86 -15.38 -6.61
N GLN A 263 10.07 -15.94 -6.56
CA GLN A 263 10.31 -17.38 -6.75
C GLN A 263 10.01 -18.20 -5.50
N LYS A 264 10.28 -17.64 -4.31
CA LYS A 264 10.06 -18.31 -3.02
C LYS A 264 8.60 -18.26 -2.55
N LEU A 265 7.86 -17.24 -2.97
CA LEU A 265 6.47 -17.01 -2.59
C LEU A 265 5.61 -16.98 -3.84
N GLN A 266 5.55 -18.10 -4.57
CA GLN A 266 4.70 -18.27 -5.76
C GLN A 266 3.20 -18.05 -5.46
N LEU A 267 2.80 -18.08 -4.19
CA LEU A 267 1.43 -17.74 -3.74
C LEU A 267 1.17 -16.22 -3.69
N ILE A 268 2.18 -15.37 -3.79
CA ILE A 268 2.04 -13.92 -3.72
C ILE A 268 2.33 -13.32 -5.09
N ASN A 269 1.30 -12.71 -5.69
CA ASN A 269 1.49 -11.91 -6.89
C ASN A 269 2.08 -10.55 -6.48
N PHE A 270 3.37 -10.37 -6.70
CA PHE A 270 4.06 -9.12 -6.43
C PHE A 270 3.71 -8.07 -7.48
N VAL A 271 3.74 -6.82 -7.05
CA VAL A 271 3.59 -5.65 -7.91
C VAL A 271 4.70 -5.67 -8.95
N GLY A 272 4.30 -5.68 -10.22
CA GLY A 272 5.23 -5.72 -11.34
C GLY A 272 5.83 -4.36 -11.68
N TRP A 273 6.73 -4.37 -12.66
CA TRP A 273 7.40 -3.18 -13.20
C TRP A 273 6.46 -2.07 -13.66
N ASP A 274 5.24 -2.42 -14.09
CA ASP A 274 4.22 -1.48 -14.54
C ASP A 274 3.84 -0.45 -13.46
N ALA A 275 3.66 -0.89 -12.22
CA ALA A 275 3.32 0.03 -11.13
C ALA A 275 4.50 0.96 -10.81
N VAL A 276 5.74 0.44 -10.82
CA VAL A 276 6.94 1.26 -10.61
C VAL A 276 7.04 2.33 -11.69
N LEU A 277 6.98 1.94 -12.96
CA LEU A 277 7.04 2.83 -14.12
C LEU A 277 5.93 3.88 -14.09
N THR A 278 4.73 3.53 -13.63
CA THR A 278 3.61 4.47 -13.51
C THR A 278 3.85 5.54 -12.44
N LYS A 279 4.56 5.24 -11.34
CA LYS A 279 4.83 6.24 -10.28
C LYS A 279 6.06 7.11 -10.57
N LEU A 280 7.01 6.67 -11.39
CA LEU A 280 8.26 7.44 -11.66
C LEU A 280 8.00 8.87 -12.18
N PRO A 281 7.11 9.12 -13.17
CA PRO A 281 6.84 10.47 -13.65
C PRO A 281 6.27 11.37 -12.56
N LEU A 282 5.42 10.82 -11.70
CA LEU A 282 4.82 11.55 -10.58
C LEU A 282 5.86 11.97 -9.54
N ILE A 283 6.83 11.09 -9.25
CA ILE A 283 7.94 11.38 -8.32
C ILE A 283 8.86 12.45 -8.91
N LEU A 284 9.19 12.37 -10.21
CA LEU A 284 10.02 13.38 -10.89
C LEU A 284 9.31 14.73 -10.99
N ALA A 285 8.00 14.74 -11.25
CA ALA A 285 7.22 15.97 -11.23
C ALA A 285 7.20 16.60 -9.83
N ALA A 286 6.97 15.79 -8.79
CA ALA A 286 7.00 16.25 -7.40
C ALA A 286 8.40 16.76 -6.99
N SER A 287 9.47 16.11 -7.44
CA SER A 287 10.85 16.48 -7.11
C SER A 287 11.29 17.82 -7.70
N PHE A 288 10.73 18.20 -8.85
CA PHE A 288 10.95 19.52 -9.44
C PHE A 288 10.05 20.59 -8.79
N LEU A 289 8.75 20.31 -8.70
CA LEU A 289 7.75 21.31 -8.32
C LEU A 289 7.83 21.67 -6.83
N MET A 290 7.98 20.69 -5.94
CA MET A 290 7.92 20.94 -4.50
C MET A 290 9.08 21.83 -4.02
N PRO A 291 10.35 21.59 -4.38
CA PRO A 291 11.45 22.50 -4.03
C PRO A 291 11.36 23.87 -4.69
N ALA A 292 10.90 23.93 -5.94
CA ALA A 292 10.69 25.20 -6.65
C ALA A 292 9.66 26.08 -5.93
N LEU A 293 8.52 25.50 -5.55
CA LEU A 293 7.46 26.18 -4.80
C LEU A 293 7.96 26.60 -3.41
N ALA A 294 8.65 25.72 -2.69
CA ALA A 294 9.22 26.03 -1.38
C ALA A 294 10.20 27.21 -1.43
N ALA A 295 11.10 27.20 -2.43
CA ALA A 295 12.05 28.30 -2.65
C ALA A 295 11.34 29.61 -3.01
N PHE A 296 10.33 29.55 -3.88
CA PHE A 296 9.52 30.72 -4.26
C PHE A 296 8.83 31.35 -3.04
N PHE A 297 8.15 30.56 -2.21
CA PHE A 297 7.49 31.07 -1.00
C PHE A 297 8.48 31.62 0.02
N ALA A 298 9.63 30.96 0.20
CA ALA A 298 10.69 31.45 1.06
C ALA A 298 11.18 32.84 0.60
N LEU A 299 11.57 32.96 -0.66
CA LEU A 299 12.12 34.21 -1.20
C LEU A 299 11.10 35.35 -1.20
N ARG A 300 9.83 35.08 -1.52
CA ARG A 300 8.77 36.10 -1.47
C ARG A 300 8.58 36.69 -0.07
N LYS A 301 8.78 35.87 0.98
CA LYS A 301 8.72 36.32 2.37
C LYS A 301 9.96 37.12 2.78
N TYR A 302 11.15 36.72 2.34
CA TYR A 302 12.43 37.31 2.79
C TYR A 302 12.94 38.47 1.93
N LEU A 303 12.53 38.58 0.67
CA LEU A 303 12.92 39.67 -0.23
C LEU A 303 11.92 40.83 -0.26
N LYS A 304 10.84 40.79 0.53
CA LYS A 304 9.98 41.95 0.81
C LYS A 304 10.67 42.91 1.79
N VAL A 305 11.68 43.63 1.30
CA VAL A 305 12.17 44.91 1.83
C VAL A 305 12.60 45.74 0.63
#